data_AF-A0A060ZL93-F1
#
_entry.id   AF-A0A060ZL93-F1
#
_cell.length_a   1.000
_cell.length_b   1.000
_cell.length_c   1.000
_cell.angle_alpha   90.00
_cell.angle_beta   90.00
_cell.angle_gamma   90.00
#
_symmetry.space_group_name_H-M   'P 1'
#
loop_
_entity.id
_entity.type
_entity.pdbx_description
1 polymer ?
#
loop_
_entity_poly.entity_id
_entity_poly.type
_entity_poly.pdbx_seq_one_letter_code
_entity_poly.pdbx_strand_id
1 'polypeptide(L)'
;MSFQERDLTRTRTRTRSVPPTPVVTRSMGWMIDALRAAGLTPDLGEQTASILCDAGLSVEGAAATGSAGSAASVMPEYMEGCVRSLLPAVLAHGQVTEAEVDVDTVAERVARELKEAGAMCWSPELAAAWARVP
;
A
#
# COMPACT_ATOMS: atom_id res chain seq x y z
N MET A 1 10.64 -16.69 20.21
CA MET A 1 9.60 -17.49 19.53
C MET A 1 9.22 -16.74 18.27
N SER A 2 9.68 -17.17 17.10
CA SER A 2 9.20 -16.64 15.82
C SER A 2 8.04 -17.51 15.35
N PHE A 3 6.85 -16.92 15.30
CA PHE A 3 5.71 -17.50 14.62
C PHE A 3 5.81 -17.06 13.15
N GLN A 4 5.97 -18.01 12.23
CA GLN A 4 5.94 -17.74 10.79
C GLN A 4 4.71 -18.44 10.21
N GLU A 5 3.67 -17.67 9.96
CA GLU A 5 2.47 -18.12 9.25
C GLU A 5 2.59 -17.73 7.78
N ARG A 6 2.28 -18.67 6.89
CA ARG A 6 2.28 -18.46 5.43
C ARG A 6 0.93 -17.88 5.05
N ASP A 7 0.87 -16.56 4.84
CA ASP A 7 -0.31 -15.92 4.27
C ASP A 7 -0.44 -16.34 2.80
N LEU A 8 -1.50 -17.09 2.48
CA LEU A 8 -1.75 -17.69 1.15
C LEU A 8 -2.88 -16.99 0.37
N THR A 9 -3.23 -15.75 0.73
CA THR A 9 -4.36 -15.05 0.08
C THR A 9 -3.97 -14.31 -1.21
N ARG A 10 -4.40 -14.86 -2.35
CA ARG A 10 -4.00 -14.54 -3.74
C ARG A 10 -4.72 -13.34 -4.39
N THR A 11 -5.31 -12.39 -3.65
CA THR A 11 -6.13 -11.33 -4.31
C THR A 11 -6.38 -10.05 -3.50
N ARG A 12 -5.63 -9.77 -2.43
CA ARG A 12 -5.67 -8.46 -1.76
C ARG A 12 -4.33 -7.76 -1.90
N THR A 13 -4.36 -6.45 -2.11
CA THR A 13 -3.15 -5.60 -1.97
C THR A 13 -2.46 -5.93 -0.65
N ARG A 14 -1.14 -6.07 -0.69
CA ARG A 14 -0.33 -6.29 0.52
C ARG A 14 -0.39 -5.10 1.48
N THR A 15 -0.75 -3.93 0.95
CA THR A 15 -0.99 -2.72 1.75
C THR A 15 -2.39 -2.76 2.35
N ARG A 16 -2.49 -3.13 3.62
CA ARG A 16 -3.76 -3.28 4.32
C ARG A 16 -3.56 -3.27 5.83
N SER A 17 -4.65 -3.13 6.57
CA SER A 17 -4.64 -3.49 7.99
C SER A 17 -5.11 -4.92 8.22
N VAL A 18 -4.62 -5.54 9.29
CA VAL A 18 -5.01 -6.86 9.76
C VAL A 18 -5.27 -6.79 11.27
N PRO A 19 -6.53 -6.95 11.73
CA PRO A 19 -7.76 -7.03 10.93
C PRO A 19 -8.03 -5.77 10.06
N PRO A 20 -8.86 -5.88 8.99
CA PRO A 20 -9.21 -4.74 8.15
C PRO A 20 -9.94 -3.64 8.94
N THR A 21 -9.56 -2.39 8.73
CA THR A 21 -10.26 -1.21 9.26
C THR A 21 -10.87 -0.40 8.11
N PRO A 22 -12.08 0.17 8.30
CA PRO A 22 -12.73 1.01 7.29
C PRO A 22 -11.85 2.13 6.74
N VAL A 23 -11.17 2.89 7.60
CA VAL A 23 -10.35 4.04 7.17
C VAL A 23 -9.17 3.62 6.31
N VAL A 24 -8.43 2.58 6.70
CA VAL A 24 -7.28 2.10 5.91
C VAL A 24 -7.75 1.53 4.58
N THR A 25 -8.83 0.74 4.59
CA THR A 25 -9.39 0.15 3.37
C THR A 25 -9.84 1.22 2.39
N ARG A 26 -10.54 2.25 2.87
CA ARG A 26 -11.07 3.33 2.03
C ARG A 26 -9.96 4.21 1.48
N SER A 27 -9.02 4.64 2.33
CA SER A 27 -7.86 5.45 1.92
C SER A 27 -7.02 4.73 0.86
N MET A 28 -6.80 3.42 1.03
CA MET A 28 -6.09 2.62 0.02
C MET A 28 -6.85 2.53 -1.29
N GLY A 29 -8.17 2.36 -1.25
CA GLY A 29 -9.02 2.37 -2.45
C GLY A 29 -8.85 3.66 -3.24
N TRP A 30 -8.99 4.82 -2.58
CA TRP A 30 -8.81 6.13 -3.22
C TRP A 30 -7.45 6.29 -3.89
N MET A 31 -6.37 5.92 -3.20
CA MET A 31 -5.01 6.03 -3.74
C MET A 31 -4.78 5.09 -4.93
N ILE A 32 -5.26 3.85 -4.85
CA ILE A 32 -5.17 2.87 -5.95
C ILE A 32 -5.95 3.35 -7.17
N ASP A 33 -7.16 3.84 -6.98
CA ASP A 33 -8.02 4.31 -8.06
C ASP A 33 -7.42 5.55 -8.73
N ALA A 34 -6.86 6.49 -7.96
CA ALA A 34 -6.15 7.65 -8.48
C ALA A 34 -4.92 7.26 -9.32
N LEU A 35 -4.10 6.32 -8.84
CA LEU A 35 -2.94 5.83 -9.59
C LEU A 35 -3.37 5.17 -10.91
N ARG A 36 -4.41 4.33 -10.88
CA ARG A 36 -4.95 3.67 -12.08
C ARG A 36 -5.50 4.66 -13.09
N ALA A 37 -6.24 5.65 -12.62
CA ALA A 37 -6.83 6.67 -13.48
C ALA A 37 -5.77 7.62 -14.07
N ALA A 38 -4.59 7.73 -13.43
CA ALA A 38 -3.39 8.35 -14.00
C ALA A 38 -2.62 7.44 -14.98
N GLY A 39 -3.11 6.23 -15.27
CA GLY A 39 -2.46 5.27 -16.16
C GLY A 39 -1.27 4.51 -15.54
N LEU A 40 -1.11 4.61 -14.22
CA LEU A 40 -0.06 3.89 -13.49
C LEU A 40 -0.56 2.51 -13.06
N THR A 41 0.35 1.56 -12.96
CA THR A 41 0.10 0.21 -12.45
C THR A 41 0.56 0.15 -10.99
N PRO A 42 -0.34 0.16 -9.98
CA PRO A 42 0.05 0.20 -8.57
C PRO A 42 0.91 -1.01 -8.14
N ASP A 43 0.73 -2.15 -8.80
CA ASP A 43 1.43 -3.40 -8.51
C ASP A 43 2.61 -3.66 -9.48
N LEU A 44 3.15 -2.62 -10.13
CA LEU A 44 4.23 -2.77 -11.12
C LEU A 44 5.48 -3.43 -10.53
N GLY A 45 5.79 -3.13 -9.26
CA GLY A 45 6.95 -3.70 -8.57
C GLY A 45 6.95 -5.23 -8.55
N GLU A 46 5.77 -5.85 -8.40
CA GLU A 46 5.62 -7.32 -8.42
C GLU A 46 5.86 -7.91 -9.82
N GLN A 47 5.77 -7.09 -10.87
CA GLN A 47 5.96 -7.49 -12.26
C GLN A 47 7.41 -7.33 -12.74
N THR A 48 8.29 -6.73 -11.93
CA THR A 48 9.68 -6.42 -12.31
C THR A 48 10.43 -7.64 -12.84
N ALA A 49 10.28 -8.80 -12.21
CA ALA A 49 10.91 -10.04 -12.69
C ALA A 49 10.40 -10.44 -14.09
N SER A 50 9.08 -10.35 -14.35
CA SER A 50 8.51 -10.63 -15.67
C SER A 50 9.05 -9.67 -16.72
N ILE A 51 9.09 -8.38 -16.40
CA ILE A 51 9.59 -7.33 -17.30
C ILE A 51 11.05 -7.60 -17.70
N LEU A 52 11.89 -8.01 -16.75
CA LEU A 52 13.28 -8.37 -17.04
C LEU A 52 13.39 -9.62 -17.93
N CYS A 53 12.56 -10.64 -17.69
CA CYS A 53 12.49 -11.83 -18.54
C CYS A 53 12.02 -11.50 -19.96
N ASP A 54 11.00 -10.65 -20.10
CA ASP A 54 10.47 -10.21 -21.40
C ASP A 54 11.50 -9.41 -22.19
N ALA A 55 12.45 -8.77 -21.51
CA ALA A 55 13.61 -8.11 -22.10
C ALA A 55 14.76 -9.08 -22.48
N GLY A 56 14.58 -10.39 -22.27
CA GLY A 56 15.57 -11.43 -22.59
C GLY A 56 16.66 -11.63 -21.53
N LEU A 57 16.49 -11.09 -20.32
CA LEU A 57 17.44 -11.26 -19.23
C LEU A 57 17.09 -12.49 -18.37
N SER A 58 18.13 -13.11 -17.80
CA SER A 58 17.96 -14.22 -16.85
C SER A 58 17.87 -13.67 -15.42
N VAL A 59 16.65 -13.60 -14.88
CA VAL A 59 16.41 -13.18 -13.49
C VAL A 59 17.02 -14.19 -12.52
N GLU A 60 17.86 -13.71 -11.60
CA GLU A 60 18.53 -14.52 -10.59
C GLU A 60 17.81 -14.50 -9.24
N GLY A 61 17.01 -13.47 -8.99
CA GLY A 61 16.25 -13.36 -7.75
C GLY A 61 15.36 -12.13 -7.68
N ALA A 62 14.52 -12.12 -6.65
CA ALA A 62 13.66 -11.01 -6.30
C ALA A 62 13.52 -10.90 -4.78
N ALA A 63 13.25 -9.70 -4.30
CA ALA A 63 12.98 -9.41 -2.90
C ALA A 63 11.89 -8.35 -2.80
N ALA A 64 11.08 -8.45 -1.76
CA ALA A 64 10.14 -7.40 -1.39
C ALA A 64 10.22 -7.15 0.11
N THR A 65 10.14 -5.89 0.51
CA THR A 65 10.14 -5.50 1.92
C THR A 65 9.10 -4.43 2.16
N GLY A 66 8.34 -4.56 3.24
CA GLY A 66 7.34 -3.59 3.66
C GLY A 66 7.46 -3.37 5.17
N SER A 67 7.09 -2.17 5.61
CA SER A 67 6.99 -1.87 7.03
C SER A 67 5.56 -2.09 7.52
N ALA A 68 5.41 -2.49 8.78
CA ALA A 68 4.12 -2.56 9.45
C ALA A 68 4.13 -1.77 10.75
N GLY A 69 2.98 -1.26 11.16
CA GLY A 69 2.85 -0.48 12.38
C GLY A 69 1.46 -0.54 13.00
N SER A 70 1.43 -0.37 14.32
CA SER A 70 0.20 -0.28 15.11
C SER A 70 -0.27 1.18 15.24
N ALA A 71 -1.39 1.39 15.95
CA ALA A 71 -1.89 2.70 16.33
C ALA A 71 -0.90 3.61 17.07
N ALA A 72 0.08 3.02 17.78
CA ALA A 72 1.08 3.77 18.57
C ALA A 72 2.42 3.95 17.84
N SER A 73 2.51 3.48 16.60
CA SER A 73 3.67 3.68 15.74
C SER A 73 3.50 4.92 14.86
N VAL A 74 4.47 5.21 13.99
CA VAL A 74 4.41 6.28 12.98
C VAL A 74 3.46 5.99 11.80
N MET A 75 2.81 4.83 11.81
CA MET A 75 1.96 4.36 10.70
C MET A 75 0.73 5.25 10.45
N PRO A 76 0.04 5.80 11.46
CA PRO A 76 -1.06 6.75 11.23
C PRO A 76 -0.61 8.03 10.50
N GLU A 77 0.51 8.64 10.91
CA GLU A 77 1.05 9.83 10.23
C GLU A 77 1.59 9.51 8.84
N TYR A 78 2.22 8.33 8.67
CA TYR A 78 2.64 7.84 7.35
C TYR A 78 1.46 7.72 6.39
N MET A 79 0.34 7.13 6.84
CA MET A 79 -0.88 6.98 6.05
C MET A 79 -1.48 8.33 5.66
N GLU A 80 -1.53 9.30 6.58
CA GLU A 80 -1.93 10.67 6.28
C GLU A 80 -1.01 11.29 5.22
N GLY A 81 0.31 11.18 5.38
CA GLY A 81 1.28 11.71 4.42
C GLY A 81 1.10 11.13 3.01
N CYS A 82 0.83 9.83 2.90
CA CYS A 82 0.52 9.19 1.62
C CYS A 82 -0.78 9.73 1.00
N VAL A 83 -1.86 9.82 1.77
CA VAL A 83 -3.14 10.36 1.29
C VAL A 83 -2.98 11.81 0.86
N ARG A 84 -2.30 12.64 1.65
CA ARG A 84 -2.03 14.05 1.33
C ARG A 84 -1.24 14.23 0.06
N SER A 85 -0.22 13.39 -0.15
CA SER A 85 0.62 13.45 -1.35
C SER A 85 -0.16 13.11 -2.62
N LEU A 86 -1.12 12.17 -2.52
CA LEU A 86 -1.96 11.74 -3.65
C LEU A 86 -3.29 12.51 -3.74
N LEU A 87 -3.60 13.39 -2.78
CA LEU A 87 -4.88 14.08 -2.69
C LEU A 87 -5.26 14.83 -3.98
N PRO A 88 -4.37 15.59 -4.65
CA PRO A 88 -4.72 16.25 -5.91
C PRO A 88 -5.18 15.26 -6.99
N ALA A 89 -4.53 14.09 -7.08
CA ALA A 89 -4.91 13.04 -8.03
C ALA A 89 -6.23 12.37 -7.63
N VAL A 90 -6.44 12.11 -6.34
CA VAL A 90 -7.70 11.56 -5.80
C VAL A 90 -8.90 12.47 -6.15
N LEU A 91 -8.74 13.79 -5.99
CA LEU A 91 -9.79 14.76 -6.26
C LEU A 91 -10.02 14.98 -7.76
N ALA A 92 -8.97 14.86 -8.60
CA ALA A 92 -9.05 15.11 -10.04
C ALA A 92 -10.05 14.20 -10.77
N HIS A 93 -10.30 12.99 -10.25
CA HIS A 93 -11.24 12.04 -10.83
C HIS A 93 -12.68 12.21 -10.33
N GLY A 94 -12.94 13.15 -9.41
CA GLY A 94 -14.28 13.55 -8.97
C GLY A 94 -15.06 12.49 -8.18
N GLN A 95 -14.40 11.41 -7.77
CA GLN A 95 -15.04 10.29 -7.05
C GLN A 95 -15.15 10.54 -5.54
N VAL A 96 -14.42 11.52 -5.02
CA VAL A 96 -14.36 11.88 -3.59
C VAL A 96 -14.13 13.38 -3.48
N THR A 97 -14.71 14.00 -2.46
CA THR A 97 -14.54 15.43 -2.15
C THR A 97 -13.48 15.64 -1.06
N GLU A 98 -12.93 16.85 -0.98
CA GLU A 98 -11.96 17.22 0.05
C GLU A 98 -12.54 17.07 1.47
N ALA A 99 -13.83 17.39 1.65
CA ALA A 99 -14.54 17.23 2.92
C ALA A 99 -14.76 15.75 3.30
N GLU A 100 -14.93 14.85 2.33
CA GLU A 100 -15.02 13.41 2.60
C GLU A 100 -13.66 12.81 2.94
N VAL A 101 -12.59 13.27 2.27
CA VAL A 101 -11.23 12.83 2.60
C VAL A 101 -10.83 13.36 3.96
N ASP A 102 -11.06 14.65 4.23
CA ASP A 102 -10.68 15.36 5.46
C ASP A 102 -9.25 14.98 5.90
N VAL A 103 -8.29 15.31 5.04
CA VAL A 103 -6.95 14.75 5.10
C VAL A 103 -6.26 15.00 6.45
N ASP A 104 -6.52 16.15 7.07
CA ASP A 104 -5.92 16.55 8.35
C ASP A 104 -6.38 15.67 9.53
N THR A 105 -7.46 14.90 9.37
CA THR A 105 -7.96 13.97 10.39
C THR A 105 -7.66 12.50 10.09
N VAL A 106 -6.96 12.20 8.98
CA VAL A 106 -6.67 10.81 8.58
C VAL A 106 -5.84 10.10 9.64
N ALA A 107 -4.76 10.70 10.15
CA ALA A 107 -3.92 10.06 11.16
C ALA A 107 -4.71 9.72 12.43
N GLU A 108 -5.51 10.66 12.94
CA GLU A 108 -6.34 10.41 14.13
C GLU A 108 -7.33 9.26 13.92
N ARG A 109 -8.00 9.23 12.76
CA ARG A 109 -8.95 8.17 12.42
C ARG A 109 -8.26 6.81 12.27
N VAL A 110 -7.11 6.76 11.61
CA VAL A 110 -6.29 5.53 11.49
C VAL A 110 -5.84 5.03 12.86
N ALA A 111 -5.28 5.90 13.70
CA ALA A 111 -4.84 5.53 15.03
C ALA A 111 -5.98 4.97 15.88
N ARG A 112 -7.14 5.64 15.86
CA ARG A 112 -8.35 5.19 16.56
C ARG A 112 -8.80 3.81 16.10
N GLU A 113 -9.03 3.63 14.79
CA GLU A 113 -9.57 2.36 14.28
C GLU A 113 -8.56 1.20 14.44
N LEU A 114 -7.26 1.44 14.26
CA LEU A 114 -6.24 0.41 14.51
C LEU A 114 -6.22 0.00 15.99
N LYS A 115 -6.36 0.95 16.91
CA LYS A 115 -6.39 0.66 18.35
C LYS A 115 -7.64 -0.13 18.74
N GLU A 116 -8.81 0.30 18.28
CA GLU A 116 -10.10 -0.35 18.56
C GLU A 116 -10.14 -1.78 18.01
N ALA A 117 -9.59 -2.00 16.82
CA ALA A 117 -9.55 -3.32 16.19
C ALA A 117 -8.38 -4.20 16.66
N GLY A 118 -7.43 -3.67 17.43
CA GLY A 118 -6.16 -4.36 17.72
C GLY A 118 -5.37 -4.70 16.44
N ALA A 119 -5.44 -3.83 15.43
CA ALA A 119 -4.94 -4.10 14.09
C ALA A 119 -3.51 -3.56 13.86
N MET A 120 -2.79 -4.25 12.98
CA MET A 120 -1.54 -3.79 12.38
C MET A 120 -1.78 -3.33 10.95
N CYS A 121 -1.26 -2.17 10.56
CA CYS A 121 -1.31 -1.69 9.18
C CYS A 121 0.02 -1.94 8.48
N TRP A 122 -0.04 -2.49 7.27
CA TRP A 122 1.08 -2.79 6.40
C TRP A 122 1.16 -1.74 5.29
N SER A 123 2.35 -1.17 5.11
CA SER A 123 2.67 -0.20 4.04
C SER A 123 2.89 -0.89 2.68
N PRO A 124 2.89 -0.14 1.57
CA PRO A 124 3.34 -0.65 0.28
C PRO A 124 4.74 -1.25 0.35
N GLU A 125 4.92 -2.39 -0.31
CA GLU A 125 6.22 -3.05 -0.37
C GLU A 125 7.13 -2.40 -1.41
N LEU A 126 8.40 -2.24 -1.06
CA LEU A 126 9.46 -2.00 -2.03
C LEU A 126 9.87 -3.35 -2.62
N ALA A 127 9.45 -3.60 -3.86
CA ALA A 127 9.83 -4.79 -4.62
C ALA A 127 11.05 -4.52 -5.51
N ALA A 128 11.91 -5.52 -5.63
CA ALA A 128 13.10 -5.52 -6.47
C ALA A 128 13.30 -6.89 -7.12
N ALA A 129 13.88 -6.89 -8.32
CA ALA A 129 14.38 -8.08 -8.99
C ALA A 129 15.73 -7.76 -9.63
N TRP A 130 16.63 -8.74 -9.70
CA TRP A 130 17.92 -8.60 -10.36
C TRP A 130 18.16 -9.76 -11.32
N ALA A 131 18.87 -9.45 -12.40
CA ALA A 131 19.13 -10.36 -13.50
C ALA A 131 20.59 -10.25 -13.95
N ARG A 132 21.07 -11.32 -14.57
CA ARG A 132 22.39 -11.33 -15.22
C ARG A 132 22.26 -10.80 -16.64
N VAL A 133 23.12 -9.85 -16.98
CA VAL A 133 23.33 -9.41 -18.37
C VAL A 133 24.32 -10.37 -19.05
N PRO A 134 24.10 -10.78 -20.31
CA PRO A 134 25.02 -11.65 -21.06
C PRO A 134 26.45 -11.12 -21.14
#